data_AF-A0A9X3NHR2-F1
#
_entry.id   AF-A0A9X3NHR2-F1
#
_cell.length_a   1.000
_cell.length_b   1.000
_cell.length_c   1.000
_cell.angle_alpha   90.00
_cell.angle_beta   90.00
_cell.angle_gamma   90.00
#
_symmetry.space_group_name_H-M   'P 1'
#
loop_
_entity.id
_entity.type
_entity.pdbx_description
1 polymer ?
#
loop_
_entity_poly.entity_id
_entity_poly.type
_entity_poly.pdbx_seq_one_letter_code
_entity_poly.pdbx_strand_id
1 'polypeptide(L)' 'MPQDSLERLIERLEHAAVTLRSGELPTDRAAALVEECARMAAEAGSELDRQVRAADVPVAPGQMALG' A
#
# COMPACT_ATOMS: atom_id res chain seq x y z
N MET A 1 -12.55 -2.15 4.63
CA MET A 1 -12.59 -1.66 3.23
C MET A 1 -11.18 -1.69 2.63
N PRO A 2 -11.03 -1.69 1.30
CA PRO A 2 -9.72 -1.60 0.64
C PRO A 2 -8.93 -0.35 1.07
N GLN A 3 -9.60 0.77 1.38
CA GLN A 3 -8.98 1.96 1.98
C GLN A 3 -8.28 1.65 3.31
N ASP A 4 -8.93 0.94 4.23
CA ASP A 4 -8.30 0.53 5.51
C ASP A 4 -7.06 -0.36 5.29
N SER A 5 -6.97 -1.06 4.15
CA SER A 5 -5.79 -1.89 3.83
C SER A 5 -4.60 -1.05 3.41
N LEU A 6 -4.85 0.00 2.63
CA LEU A 6 -3.81 0.94 2.21
C LEU A 6 -3.33 1.78 3.40
N GLU A 7 -4.23 2.25 4.26
CA GLU A 7 -3.87 2.98 5.49
C GLU A 7 -2.96 2.14 6.41
N ARG A 8 -3.28 0.87 6.64
CA ARG A 8 -2.42 -0.03 7.42
C ARG A 8 -1.03 -0.23 6.83
N LEU A 9 -0.90 -0.26 5.49
CA LEU A 9 0.41 -0.36 4.83
C LEU A 9 1.22 0.93 5.01
N ILE A 10 0.56 2.09 4.93
CA ILE A 10 1.17 3.40 5.17
C ILE A 10 1.66 3.52 6.61
N GLU A 11 0.81 3.20 7.60
CA GLU A 11 1.18 3.26 9.03
C GLU A 11 2.42 2.39 9.33
N ARG A 12 2.47 1.17 8.77
CA ARG A 12 3.62 0.28 8.93
C ARG A 12 4.88 0.83 8.28
N LEU A 13 4.77 1.42 7.09
CA LEU A 13 5.88 2.09 6.40
C LEU A 13 6.41 3.27 7.19
N GLU A 14 5.53 4.11 7.74
CA GLU A 14 5.90 5.26 8.55
C GLU A 14 6.64 4.84 9.81
N HIS A 15 6.14 3.82 10.51
CA HIS A 15 6.79 3.27 11.68
C HIS A 15 8.20 2.73 11.35
N ALA A 16 8.33 1.92 10.30
CA ALA A 16 9.61 1.40 9.84
C ALA A 16 10.58 2.54 9.46
N ALA A 17 10.09 3.59 8.80
CA ALA A 17 10.89 4.75 8.43
C ALA A 17 11.35 5.56 9.65
N VAL A 18 10.51 5.69 10.69
CA VAL A 18 10.92 6.28 11.98
C VAL A 18 12.05 5.47 12.60
N THR A 19 11.93 4.14 12.63
CA THR A 19 12.99 3.28 13.17
C THR A 19 14.28 3.41 12.38
N LEU A 20 14.25 3.44 11.04
CA LEU A 20 15.44 3.67 10.21
C LEU A 20 16.10 5.03 10.48
N ARG A 21 15.30 6.09 10.60
CA ARG A 21 15.80 7.44 10.86
C ARG A 21 16.39 7.63 12.26
N SER A 22 16.06 6.77 13.21
CA SER A 22 16.69 6.80 14.54
C SER A 22 18.21 6.63 14.46
N GLY A 23 18.70 5.89 13.46
CA GLY A 23 20.11 5.57 13.31
C GLY A 23 20.64 4.58 14.36
N GLU A 24 19.77 4.01 15.20
CA GLU A 24 20.15 3.11 16.29
C GLU A 24 20.27 1.63 15.84
N LEU A 25 19.86 1.33 14.60
CA LEU A 25 19.90 -0.03 14.07
C LEU A 25 21.30 -0.42 13.55
N PRO A 26 21.76 -1.63 13.87
CA PRO A 26 22.89 -2.27 13.17
C PRO A 26 22.65 -2.33 11.66
N THR A 27 23.72 -2.30 10.86
CA THR A 27 23.65 -2.22 9.39
C THR A 27 22.87 -3.36 8.75
N ASP A 28 23.03 -4.59 9.24
CA ASP A 28 22.30 -5.77 8.77
C ASP A 28 20.80 -5.66 9.05
N ARG A 29 20.43 -5.15 10.23
CA ARG A 29 19.04 -4.90 10.62
C ARG A 29 18.43 -3.75 9.82
N ALA A 30 19.19 -2.69 9.58
CA ALA A 30 18.76 -1.58 8.75
C ALA A 30 18.52 -2.03 7.30
N ALA A 31 19.41 -2.85 6.73
CA ALA A 31 19.24 -3.42 5.39
C ALA A 31 17.97 -4.26 5.28
N ALA A 32 17.74 -5.18 6.22
CA ALA A 32 16.53 -5.99 6.26
C ALA A 32 15.25 -5.14 6.37
N LEU A 33 15.28 -4.08 7.18
CA LEU A 33 14.14 -3.18 7.34
C LEU A 33 13.87 -2.34 6.08
N VAL A 34 14.92 -1.93 5.35
CA VAL A 34 14.79 -1.27 4.04
C VAL A 34 14.16 -2.19 3.00
N GLU A 35 14.55 -3.47 2.96
CA GLU A 35 13.92 -4.47 2.09
C GLU A 35 12.44 -4.67 2.42
N GLU A 36 12.09 -4.70 3.71
CA GLU A 36 10.69 -4.76 4.14
C GLU A 36 9.91 -3.52 3.72
N CYS A 37 10.48 -2.32 3.86
CA CYS A 37 9.89 -1.08 3.34
C CYS A 37 9.64 -1.15 1.83
N ALA A 38 10.61 -1.64 1.04
CA ALA A 38 10.44 -1.78 -0.41
C ALA A 38 9.28 -2.73 -0.75
N ARG A 39 9.16 -3.84 -0.02
CA ARG A 39 8.04 -4.78 -0.19
C ARG A 39 6.69 -4.15 0.16
N MET A 40 6.58 -3.46 1.29
CA MET A 40 5.35 -2.78 1.69
C MET A 40 4.95 -1.68 0.70
N ALA A 41 5.92 -0.92 0.17
CA ALA A 41 5.68 0.11 -0.83
C ALA A 41 5.13 -0.48 -2.15
N ALA A 42 5.67 -1.62 -2.59
CA ALA A 42 5.18 -2.33 -3.77
C ALA A 42 3.74 -2.83 -3.58
N GLU A 43 3.42 -3.35 -2.39
CA GLU A 43 2.07 -3.80 -2.03
C GLU A 43 1.08 -2.62 -2.01
N ALA A 44 1.46 -1.50 -1.38
CA ALA A 44 0.66 -0.29 -1.33
C ALA A 44 0.39 0.28 -2.73
N GLY A 45 1.40 0.32 -3.60
CA GLY A 45 1.24 0.76 -4.99
C GLY A 45 0.29 -0.15 -5.79
N SER A 46 0.38 -1.46 -5.59
CA SER A 46 -0.50 -2.43 -6.25
C SER A 46 -1.94 -2.35 -5.76
N GLU A 47 -2.14 -2.05 -4.47
CA GLU A 47 -3.47 -1.83 -3.89
C GLU A 47 -4.07 -0.50 -4.39
N LEU A 48 -3.28 0.57 -4.43
CA LEU A 48 -3.71 1.87 -4.97
C LEU A 48 -4.11 1.76 -6.45
N ASP A 49 -3.31 1.10 -7.29
CA ASP A 49 -3.65 0.87 -8.70
C ASP A 49 -4.98 0.10 -8.86
N ARG A 50 -5.19 -0.94 -8.03
CA ARG A 50 -6.46 -1.67 -8.01
C ARG A 50 -7.65 -0.79 -7.63
N GLN A 51 -7.49 0.08 -6.64
CA GLN A 51 -8.55 1.01 -6.21
C GLN A 51 -8.87 2.04 -7.28
N VAL A 52 -7.85 2.63 -7.92
CA VAL A 52 -8.03 3.59 -9.03
C VAL A 52 -8.77 2.93 -10.20
N ARG A 53 -8.33 1.73 -10.62
CA ARG A 53 -9.01 1.00 -11.69
C ARG A 53 -10.46 0.65 -11.36
N ALA A 54 -10.73 0.28 -10.11
CA ALA A 54 -12.09 -0.04 -9.67
C ALA A 54 -12.99 1.21 -9.65
N ALA A 55 -12.45 2.38 -9.28
CA ALA A 55 -13.16 3.65 -9.31
C ALA A 55 -13.44 4.15 -10.74
N ASP A 56 -12.54 3.85 -11.68
CA ASP A 56 -12.65 4.23 -13.09
C ASP A 56 -13.59 3.35 -13.93
N VAL A 57 -14.14 2.26 -13.39
CA VAL A 57 -15.13 1.44 -14.12
C VAL A 57 -16.40 2.26 -14.29
N PRO A 58 -16.73 2.76 -15.50
CA PRO A 58 -18.01 3.42 -15.72
C PRO A 58 -19.06 2.32 -15.62
N VAL A 59 -20.05 2.50 -14.75
CA VAL A 59 -21.24 1.64 -14.75
C VAL A 59 -21.88 1.79 -16.14
N ALA A 60 -21.68 0.80 -17.00
CA ALA A 60 -22.17 0.86 -18.36
C ALA A 60 -23.71 0.96 -18.32
N PRO A 61 -24.34 1.99 -18.94
CA PRO A 61 -25.79 2.21 -18.86
C PRO A 61 -26.65 1.05 -19.41
N GLY A 62 -26.04 0.04 -20.04
CA GLY A 62 -26.73 -1.12 -20.61
C GLY A 62 -26.88 -2.33 -19.68
N GLN A 63 -26.33 -2.31 -18.46
CA GLN A 63 -26.41 -3.45 -17.53
C GLN A 63 -27.64 -3.39 -16.59
N MET A 64 -28.50 -2.37 -16.70
CA MET A 64 -29.74 -2.22 -15.92
C MET A 64 -31.01 -2.67 -16.66
N ALA A 65 -30.91 -3.23 -17.87
CA ALA A 65 -32.06 -3.42 -18.77
C ALA A 65 -32.47 -4.88 -19.05
N LEU A 66 -32.23 -5.82 -18.13
CA LEU A 66 -32.70 -7.22 -18.26
C LEU A 66 -33.38 -7.74 -16.97
N GLY A 67 -34.20 -6.90 -16.33
CA GLY A 67 -35.18 -7.31 -15.32
C GLY A 67 -36.59 -7.10 -15.83
#